data_AF-A0A6P7WLD6-F1
#
_entry.id   AF-A0A6P7WLD6-F1
#
_cell.length_a   1.000
_cell.length_b   1.000
_cell.length_c   1.000
_cell.angle_alpha   90.00
_cell.angle_beta   90.00
_cell.angle_gamma   90.00
#
_symmetry.space_group_name_H-M   'P 1'
#
loop_
_entity.id
_entity.type
_entity.pdbx_description
1 polymer ?
#
loop_
_entity_poly.entity_id
_entity_poly.type
_entity_poly.pdbx_seq_one_letter_code
_entity_poly.pdbx_strand_id
1 'polypeptide(L)'
;MSQNLMKKIMLLFFEYDTPRMVLVRDKKVGFTFRLIQLCVLIYVVGWVFIYERGYQTVDGIVSSVSVKLKGIAFTNVSGMGPQIWDAAGYVFPAQGDNSFVVMTNFIATPDQKLNNCAELPDAAGHCSSDSDCRQGEFTKRGQGVMTGKCINFSNTIKTCEIFSWCPVEIDYIIPKPPLLRAAVNFTLFIKNSIAFPRSHVFRRNLVETITSNTLKSCIYHKTKAPLCPVFRLGYIVNESGQQFDKIAYKGGTVGIRINWDCDLDWPVRFCIPVYTFHALDDAKSNISQGFNFRFAKYYIENGIRKRTLYKVFGIRFDIMITGKGGQFDIIPTMTMIGSGVGIFGVATVICDLLLLHILPKRKYYKKKKFKNAKKNSQKDPTTVPGDMEASQREGCPPSPDEMTLANATSHEPSEKSMEQFPPRRSTLTFPPRRSALTSIMGWFMEMVSSVTEKQMKNLSPLLITSRRITQYKNLSPAKLHKVR
;
A
#
# COMPACT_ATOMS: atom_id res chain seq x y z
N MET A 1 -45.80 51.03 -13.03
CA MET A 1 -45.19 49.86 -12.34
C MET A 1 -43.91 49.35 -13.03
N SER A 2 -43.97 48.94 -14.30
CA SER A 2 -42.86 48.30 -15.05
C SER A 2 -41.45 48.88 -14.83
N GLN A 3 -41.25 50.20 -14.96
CA GLN A 3 -39.91 50.81 -14.79
C GLN A 3 -39.26 50.56 -13.42
N ASN A 4 -40.03 50.48 -12.33
CA ASN A 4 -39.48 50.18 -11.00
C ASN A 4 -39.16 48.69 -10.83
N LEU A 5 -39.83 47.81 -11.56
CA LEU A 5 -39.48 46.39 -11.64
C LEU A 5 -38.19 46.20 -12.45
N MET A 6 -38.10 46.84 -13.63
CA MET A 6 -36.89 46.87 -14.46
C MET A 6 -35.68 47.43 -13.70
N LYS A 7 -35.84 48.52 -12.95
CA LYS A 7 -34.77 49.07 -12.10
C LYS A 7 -34.34 48.10 -10.99
N LYS A 8 -35.28 47.43 -10.31
CA LYS A 8 -34.93 46.41 -9.30
C LYS A 8 -34.23 45.19 -9.90
N ILE A 9 -34.64 44.75 -11.08
CA ILE A 9 -33.99 43.66 -11.82
C ILE A 9 -32.56 44.08 -12.23
N MET A 10 -32.40 45.28 -12.79
CA MET A 10 -31.08 45.83 -13.14
C MET A 10 -30.15 45.92 -11.93
N LEU A 11 -30.63 46.45 -10.79
CA LEU A 11 -29.83 46.49 -9.56
C LEU A 11 -29.44 45.06 -9.11
N LEU A 12 -30.38 44.12 -9.08
CA LEU A 12 -30.11 42.74 -8.65
C LEU A 12 -29.12 41.97 -9.57
N PHE A 13 -29.01 42.35 -10.85
CA PHE A 13 -28.05 41.75 -11.79
C PHE A 13 -26.72 42.53 -11.93
N PHE A 14 -26.65 43.81 -11.55
CA PHE A 14 -25.48 44.67 -11.76
C PHE A 14 -24.88 45.28 -10.47
N GLU A 15 -25.50 45.13 -9.31
CA GLU A 15 -24.87 45.40 -8.02
C GLU A 15 -23.92 44.27 -7.62
N TYR A 16 -22.67 44.62 -7.29
CA TYR A 16 -21.64 43.68 -6.83
C TYR A 16 -21.23 44.00 -5.39
N ASP A 17 -21.77 43.22 -4.45
CA ASP A 17 -21.48 43.37 -3.02
C ASP A 17 -20.00 43.08 -2.70
N THR A 18 -19.33 44.05 -2.06
CA THR A 18 -17.93 43.92 -1.65
C THR A 18 -17.77 44.00 -0.12
N PRO A 19 -17.03 43.07 0.51
CA PRO A 19 -16.86 43.08 1.96
C PRO A 19 -15.97 44.25 2.39
N ARG A 20 -16.48 45.11 3.28
CA ARG A 20 -15.75 46.27 3.80
C ARG A 20 -14.55 45.84 4.68
N MET A 21 -13.38 45.77 4.08
CA MET A 21 -12.13 45.35 4.74
C MET A 21 -11.59 46.39 5.74
N VAL A 22 -10.84 45.92 6.74
CA VAL A 22 -10.17 46.76 7.76
C VAL A 22 -8.65 46.59 7.66
N LEU A 23 -7.96 47.58 7.12
CA LEU A 23 -6.50 47.55 6.97
C LEU A 23 -5.79 47.87 8.29
N VAL A 24 -5.09 46.90 8.88
CA VAL A 24 -4.27 47.09 10.08
C VAL A 24 -2.83 47.41 9.70
N ARG A 25 -2.44 48.70 9.83
CA ARG A 25 -1.06 49.15 9.64
C ARG A 25 -0.23 48.98 10.93
N ASP A 26 0.27 47.77 11.18
CA ASP A 26 1.23 47.47 12.25
C ASP A 26 2.35 46.56 11.72
N LYS A 27 3.61 46.94 11.91
CA LYS A 27 4.77 46.21 11.36
C LYS A 27 4.91 44.80 11.94
N LYS A 28 4.61 44.59 13.23
CA LYS A 28 4.74 43.27 13.88
C LYS A 28 3.62 42.34 13.42
N VAL A 29 2.39 42.83 13.42
CA VAL A 29 1.22 42.06 12.93
C VAL A 29 1.39 41.68 11.46
N GLY A 30 1.80 42.64 10.61
CA GLY A 30 2.04 42.40 9.19
C GLY A 30 3.13 41.37 8.92
N PHE A 31 4.24 41.41 9.66
CA PHE A 31 5.30 40.41 9.55
C PHE A 31 4.82 39.01 9.96
N THR A 32 4.15 38.88 11.12
CA THR A 32 3.58 37.60 11.57
C THR A 32 2.58 37.03 10.54
N PHE A 33 1.73 37.87 9.96
CA PHE A 33 0.78 37.44 8.93
C PHE A 33 1.48 36.94 7.66
N ARG A 34 2.48 37.68 7.16
CA ARG A 34 3.25 37.28 5.98
C ARG A 34 4.07 36.01 6.23
N LEU A 35 4.61 35.82 7.44
CA LEU A 35 5.31 34.59 7.80
C LEU A 35 4.38 33.36 7.78
N ILE A 36 3.17 33.48 8.35
CA ILE A 36 2.17 32.38 8.31
C ILE A 36 1.75 32.08 6.86
N GLN A 37 1.51 33.11 6.04
CA GLN A 37 1.24 32.92 4.61
C GLN A 37 2.41 32.23 3.88
N LEU A 38 3.65 32.60 4.19
CA LEU A 38 4.84 31.97 3.59
C LEU A 38 4.97 30.49 4.01
N CYS A 39 4.73 30.15 5.27
CA CYS A 39 4.72 28.76 5.72
C CYS A 39 3.66 27.91 4.99
N VAL A 40 2.45 28.47 4.79
CA VAL A 40 1.39 27.80 4.01
C VAL A 40 1.78 27.66 2.54
N LEU A 41 2.39 28.69 1.93
CA LEU A 41 2.89 28.62 0.55
C LEU A 41 3.96 27.53 0.39
N ILE A 42 4.92 27.45 1.32
CA ILE A 42 5.98 26.44 1.31
C ILE A 42 5.39 25.03 1.48
N TYR A 43 4.37 24.84 2.33
CA TYR A 43 3.68 23.55 2.45
C TYR A 43 2.96 23.16 1.16
N VAL A 44 2.14 24.05 0.60
CA VAL A 44 1.36 23.76 -0.63
C VAL A 44 2.30 23.52 -1.82
N VAL A 45 3.29 24.38 -2.06
CA VAL A 45 4.19 24.25 -3.21
C VAL A 45 5.20 23.12 -3.01
N GLY A 46 5.86 23.07 -1.84
CA GLY A 46 6.94 22.12 -1.57
C GLY A 46 6.46 20.70 -1.30
N TRP A 47 5.51 20.51 -0.38
CA TRP A 47 4.99 19.17 -0.08
C TRP A 47 3.94 18.73 -1.10
N VAL A 48 2.87 19.51 -1.25
CA VAL A 48 1.66 19.03 -1.95
C VAL A 48 1.82 19.05 -3.47
N PHE A 49 2.49 20.07 -4.04
CA PHE A 49 2.80 20.12 -5.47
C PHE A 49 4.05 19.32 -5.83
N ILE A 50 5.20 19.60 -5.23
CA ILE A 50 6.49 19.03 -5.67
C ILE A 50 6.71 17.60 -5.15
N TYR A 51 6.58 17.36 -3.84
CA TYR A 51 6.90 16.07 -3.23
C TYR A 51 5.84 14.98 -3.52
N GLU A 52 4.57 15.28 -3.26
CA GLU A 52 3.44 14.37 -3.57
C GLU A 52 3.03 14.38 -5.05
N ARG A 53 3.60 15.29 -5.86
CA ARG A 53 3.37 15.41 -7.31
C ARG A 53 1.90 15.64 -7.67
N GLY A 54 1.17 16.45 -6.89
CA GLY A 54 -0.26 16.71 -7.08
C GLY A 54 -0.67 17.36 -8.42
N TYR A 55 0.29 17.69 -9.30
CA TYR A 55 0.07 18.10 -10.68
C TYR A 55 -0.01 16.92 -11.68
N GLN A 56 0.36 15.70 -11.26
CA GLN A 56 0.34 14.49 -12.09
C GLN A 56 -0.97 13.72 -11.91
N THR A 57 -1.56 13.28 -13.01
CA THR A 57 -2.44 12.12 -13.03
C THR A 57 -1.58 10.87 -12.88
N VAL A 58 -1.99 9.94 -12.02
CA VAL A 58 -1.34 8.63 -11.86
C VAL A 58 -2.12 7.57 -12.63
N ASP A 59 -1.42 6.81 -13.46
CA ASP A 59 -1.95 5.65 -14.20
C ASP A 59 -1.47 4.32 -13.60
N GLY A 60 -2.32 3.31 -13.72
CA GLY A 60 -2.06 1.94 -13.29
C GLY A 60 -1.32 1.14 -14.36
N ILE A 61 -0.49 0.18 -13.91
CA ILE A 61 0.31 -0.65 -14.80
C ILE A 61 -0.45 -1.90 -15.28
N VAL A 62 -0.53 -2.09 -16.59
CA VAL A 62 -0.88 -3.39 -17.20
C VAL A 62 0.43 -4.05 -17.62
N SER A 63 0.59 -5.35 -17.35
CA SER A 63 1.86 -6.03 -17.61
C SER A 63 1.70 -7.45 -18.14
N SER A 64 2.73 -7.90 -18.84
CA SER A 64 2.92 -9.27 -19.31
C SER A 64 4.35 -9.71 -18.98
N VAL A 65 4.50 -10.95 -18.55
CA VAL A 65 5.79 -11.60 -18.27
C VAL A 65 5.84 -12.91 -19.05
N SER A 66 7.02 -13.22 -19.57
CA SER A 66 7.36 -14.55 -20.05
C SER A 66 8.78 -14.89 -19.60
N VAL A 67 8.98 -16.09 -19.07
CA VAL A 67 10.29 -16.57 -18.62
C VAL A 67 10.87 -17.65 -19.53
N LYS A 68 12.19 -17.73 -19.58
CA LYS A 68 12.92 -18.87 -20.15
C LYS A 68 14.10 -19.21 -19.26
N LEU A 69 14.05 -20.38 -18.62
CA LEU A 69 15.15 -20.91 -17.83
C LEU A 69 16.11 -21.71 -18.72
N LYS A 70 17.42 -21.62 -18.45
CA LYS A 70 18.46 -22.41 -19.11
C LYS A 70 19.41 -23.02 -18.08
N GLY A 71 19.76 -24.27 -18.32
CA GLY A 71 20.58 -25.09 -17.43
C GLY A 71 20.50 -26.55 -17.86
N ILE A 72 21.46 -27.35 -17.40
CA ILE A 72 21.45 -28.80 -17.55
C ILE A 72 21.91 -29.38 -16.22
N ALA A 73 21.21 -30.39 -15.71
CA ALA A 73 21.67 -31.21 -14.60
C ALA A 73 21.84 -32.66 -15.07
N PHE A 74 22.77 -33.37 -14.43
CA PHE A 74 22.95 -34.81 -14.58
C PHE A 74 22.66 -35.47 -13.23
N THR A 75 21.93 -36.59 -13.25
CA THR A 75 21.65 -37.41 -12.07
C THR A 75 21.87 -38.87 -12.44
N ASN A 76 22.56 -39.64 -11.58
CA ASN A 76 22.60 -41.09 -11.69
C ASN A 76 21.91 -41.66 -10.44
N VAL A 77 20.72 -42.24 -10.61
CA VAL A 77 19.86 -42.69 -9.49
C VAL A 77 19.63 -44.19 -9.62
N SER A 78 19.85 -44.94 -8.54
CA SER A 78 19.60 -46.38 -8.49
C SER A 78 18.18 -46.72 -8.93
N GLY A 79 18.04 -47.65 -9.88
CA GLY A 79 16.76 -48.04 -10.47
C GLY A 79 16.25 -47.15 -11.63
N MET A 80 16.89 -46.01 -11.91
CA MET A 80 16.58 -45.13 -13.05
C MET A 80 17.78 -44.90 -13.98
N GLY A 81 19.00 -45.07 -13.48
CA GLY A 81 20.25 -44.95 -14.23
C GLY A 81 20.69 -43.50 -14.46
N PRO A 82 21.61 -43.27 -15.42
CA PRO A 82 22.10 -41.94 -15.77
C PRO A 82 21.06 -41.16 -16.60
N GLN A 83 20.60 -40.03 -16.06
CA GLN A 83 19.61 -39.16 -16.71
C GLN A 83 20.09 -37.70 -16.79
N ILE A 84 19.81 -37.07 -17.93
CA ILE A 84 20.00 -35.64 -18.17
C ILE A 84 18.66 -34.92 -17.96
N TRP A 85 18.70 -33.80 -17.25
CA TRP A 85 17.57 -32.92 -16.99
C TRP A 85 17.79 -31.55 -17.64
N ASP A 86 16.92 -31.20 -18.58
CA ASP A 86 16.87 -29.92 -19.27
C ASP A 86 15.66 -29.09 -18.79
N ALA A 87 15.43 -27.93 -19.42
CA ALA A 87 14.31 -27.06 -19.08
C ALA A 87 12.92 -27.73 -19.26
N ALA A 88 12.75 -28.68 -20.19
CA ALA A 88 11.51 -29.46 -20.29
C ALA A 88 11.36 -30.50 -19.17
N GLY A 89 12.48 -31.01 -18.63
CA GLY A 89 12.50 -31.96 -17.52
C GLY A 89 12.29 -31.36 -16.12
N TYR A 90 12.73 -30.12 -15.87
CA TYR A 90 12.73 -29.52 -14.52
C TYR A 90 11.86 -28.26 -14.31
N VAL A 91 11.16 -27.73 -15.34
CA VAL A 91 10.33 -26.50 -15.22
C VAL A 91 8.83 -26.77 -15.32
N PHE A 92 8.07 -26.24 -14.37
CA PHE A 92 6.62 -26.44 -14.28
C PHE A 92 5.90 -25.11 -13.98
N PRO A 93 4.95 -24.62 -14.80
CA PRO A 93 4.61 -25.09 -16.14
C PRO A 93 5.66 -24.67 -17.19
N ALA A 94 5.87 -25.51 -18.21
CA ALA A 94 6.82 -25.25 -19.30
C ALA A 94 6.44 -24.05 -20.21
N GLN A 95 5.24 -23.47 -20.04
CA GLN A 95 4.75 -22.31 -20.77
C GLN A 95 5.50 -21.01 -20.43
N GLY A 96 6.16 -20.95 -19.26
CA GLY A 96 6.95 -19.79 -18.85
C GLY A 96 6.12 -18.60 -18.38
N ASP A 97 5.10 -18.85 -17.56
CA ASP A 97 4.20 -17.86 -16.95
C ASP A 97 4.87 -17.06 -15.81
N ASN A 98 4.13 -16.15 -15.16
CA ASN A 98 4.59 -15.35 -14.02
C ASN A 98 4.90 -16.17 -12.76
N SER A 99 4.36 -17.39 -12.64
CA SER A 99 4.50 -18.30 -11.50
C SER A 99 4.99 -19.66 -12.01
N PHE A 100 6.21 -20.04 -11.67
CA PHE A 100 6.82 -21.29 -12.14
C PHE A 100 7.70 -21.94 -11.07
N VAL A 101 7.88 -23.26 -11.17
CA VAL A 101 8.65 -24.09 -10.26
C VAL A 101 9.86 -24.66 -10.98
N VAL A 102 11.02 -24.61 -10.31
CA VAL A 102 12.24 -25.29 -10.72
C VAL A 102 12.47 -26.47 -9.80
N MET A 103 12.43 -27.68 -10.34
CA MET A 103 12.75 -28.90 -9.58
C MET A 103 14.21 -28.89 -9.12
N THR A 104 14.43 -29.14 -7.83
CA THR A 104 15.76 -29.22 -7.21
C THR A 104 16.04 -30.56 -6.55
N ASN A 105 15.00 -31.30 -6.18
CA ASN A 105 15.08 -32.64 -5.63
C ASN A 105 13.80 -33.43 -6.00
N PHE A 106 13.85 -34.75 -6.04
CA PHE A 106 12.66 -35.56 -6.26
C PHE A 106 12.76 -36.95 -5.63
N ILE A 107 11.61 -37.57 -5.41
CA ILE A 107 11.46 -39.01 -5.20
C ILE A 107 10.70 -39.55 -6.42
N ALA A 108 11.19 -40.62 -7.03
CA ALA A 108 10.56 -41.27 -8.16
C ALA A 108 10.15 -42.71 -7.81
N THR A 109 8.94 -43.09 -8.17
CA THR A 109 8.43 -44.47 -8.09
C THR A 109 8.14 -44.96 -9.51
N PRO A 110 9.09 -45.68 -10.14
CA PRO A 110 8.91 -46.25 -11.47
C PRO A 110 7.95 -47.44 -11.45
N ASP A 111 7.52 -47.86 -12.64
CA ASP A 111 6.78 -49.10 -12.89
C ASP A 111 5.50 -49.32 -12.09
N GLN A 112 4.89 -48.23 -11.60
CA GLN A 112 3.59 -48.30 -10.97
C GLN A 112 2.55 -48.81 -11.98
N LYS A 113 1.94 -49.95 -11.67
CA LYS A 113 0.81 -50.55 -12.40
C LYS A 113 -0.41 -50.61 -11.49
N LEU A 114 -1.60 -50.58 -12.07
CA LEU A 114 -2.84 -50.78 -11.30
C LEU A 114 -2.91 -52.24 -10.83
N ASN A 115 -2.87 -52.49 -9.52
CA ASN A 115 -2.83 -53.81 -8.90
C ASN A 115 -3.25 -53.74 -7.43
N ASN A 116 -3.27 -54.89 -6.74
CA ASN A 116 -3.26 -54.93 -5.28
C ASN A 116 -1.83 -54.77 -4.72
N CYS A 117 -1.68 -54.09 -3.59
CA CYS A 117 -0.46 -54.07 -2.78
C CYS A 117 -0.75 -53.61 -1.34
N ALA A 118 0.24 -53.71 -0.45
CA ALA A 118 0.15 -53.23 0.93
C ALA A 118 0.25 -51.69 0.99
N GLU A 119 -0.64 -51.05 1.75
CA GLU A 119 -0.61 -49.60 2.02
C GLU A 119 0.54 -49.22 2.97
N LEU A 120 0.96 -47.95 2.98
CA LEU A 120 1.95 -47.46 3.93
C LEU A 120 1.44 -47.52 5.39
N PRO A 121 2.29 -47.91 6.37
CA PRO A 121 1.95 -47.87 7.79
C PRO A 121 1.43 -46.51 8.28
N ASP A 122 2.00 -45.40 7.82
CA ASP A 122 1.60 -44.03 8.20
C ASP A 122 0.23 -43.58 7.64
N ALA A 123 -0.31 -44.35 6.69
CA ALA A 123 -1.52 -44.04 5.96
C ALA A 123 -2.72 -44.91 6.36
N ALA A 124 -2.50 -46.22 6.57
CA ALA A 124 -3.53 -47.15 7.06
C ALA A 124 -3.44 -47.47 8.56
N GLY A 125 -2.29 -47.25 9.19
CA GLY A 125 -1.96 -47.88 10.47
C GLY A 125 -1.53 -49.34 10.29
N HIS A 126 -1.32 -50.02 11.42
CA HIS A 126 -1.08 -51.47 11.45
C HIS A 126 -2.40 -52.23 11.58
N CYS A 127 -2.54 -53.32 10.82
CA CYS A 127 -3.63 -54.28 10.99
C CYS A 127 -3.10 -55.56 11.64
N SER A 128 -3.95 -56.25 12.40
CA SER A 128 -3.68 -57.58 12.94
C SER A 128 -4.48 -58.66 12.21
N SER A 129 -5.68 -58.30 11.74
CA SER A 129 -6.73 -59.14 11.18
C SER A 129 -7.36 -58.49 9.94
N ASP A 130 -7.97 -59.30 9.07
CA ASP A 130 -8.70 -58.79 7.90
C ASP A 130 -9.87 -57.86 8.28
N SER A 131 -10.50 -58.09 9.44
CA SER A 131 -11.57 -57.25 10.01
C SER A 131 -11.14 -55.82 10.36
N ASP A 132 -9.83 -55.55 10.51
CA ASP A 132 -9.33 -54.19 10.70
C ASP A 132 -9.38 -53.36 9.40
N CYS A 133 -9.47 -54.04 8.25
CA CYS A 133 -9.41 -53.46 6.91
C CYS A 133 -10.82 -53.45 6.29
N ARG A 134 -11.43 -52.27 6.17
CA ARG A 134 -12.79 -52.16 5.64
C ARG A 134 -12.81 -52.09 4.12
N GLN A 135 -13.38 -53.10 3.48
CA GLN A 135 -13.50 -53.17 2.02
C GLN A 135 -14.27 -51.95 1.46
N GLY A 136 -13.69 -51.28 0.45
CA GLY A 136 -14.29 -50.13 -0.21
C GLY A 136 -14.04 -48.78 0.48
N GLU A 137 -13.54 -48.75 1.73
CA GLU A 137 -13.10 -47.51 2.37
C GLU A 137 -11.70 -47.08 1.89
N PHE A 138 -11.36 -45.82 2.11
CA PHE A 138 -10.01 -45.25 1.90
C PHE A 138 -9.71 -44.25 3.01
N THR A 139 -8.45 -44.18 3.47
CA THR A 139 -8.06 -43.23 4.52
C THR A 139 -7.68 -41.87 3.92
N LYS A 140 -7.75 -40.80 4.71
CA LYS A 140 -7.40 -39.43 4.28
C LYS A 140 -5.92 -39.24 3.89
N ARG A 141 -5.06 -40.24 4.15
CA ARG A 141 -3.64 -40.29 3.75
C ARG A 141 -3.33 -41.45 2.80
N GLY A 142 -4.30 -42.31 2.53
CA GLY A 142 -4.15 -43.50 1.71
C GLY A 142 -3.87 -43.18 0.25
N GLN A 143 -3.14 -44.08 -0.40
CA GLN A 143 -2.86 -44.05 -1.83
C GLN A 143 -3.87 -44.88 -2.63
N GLY A 144 -4.75 -45.67 -1.98
CA GLY A 144 -5.73 -46.54 -2.65
C GLY A 144 -7.02 -46.81 -1.86
N VAL A 145 -7.84 -47.69 -2.43
CA VAL A 145 -9.09 -48.19 -1.80
C VAL A 145 -8.82 -49.57 -1.19
N MET A 146 -9.21 -49.79 0.06
CA MET A 146 -8.97 -51.05 0.77
C MET A 146 -9.77 -52.21 0.19
N THR A 147 -9.13 -53.38 0.05
CA THR A 147 -9.76 -54.58 -0.51
C THR A 147 -10.50 -55.42 0.53
N GLY A 148 -10.20 -55.22 1.83
CA GLY A 148 -10.73 -56.01 2.94
C GLY A 148 -9.77 -57.04 3.54
N LYS A 149 -8.46 -56.98 3.23
CA LYS A 149 -7.44 -57.94 3.73
C LYS A 149 -6.28 -57.25 4.45
N CYS A 150 -5.68 -57.96 5.40
CA CYS A 150 -4.50 -57.55 6.15
C CYS A 150 -3.27 -58.36 5.71
N ILE A 151 -2.29 -57.70 5.09
CA ILE A 151 -1.14 -58.37 4.46
C ILE A 151 0.20 -57.84 4.99
N ASN A 152 1.26 -58.63 4.84
CA ASN A 152 2.61 -58.24 5.26
C ASN A 152 3.15 -57.14 4.31
N PHE A 153 3.38 -55.93 4.84
CA PHE A 153 4.15 -54.87 4.17
C PHE A 153 5.65 -55.13 4.29
N SER A 154 6.07 -55.71 5.42
CA SER A 154 7.43 -56.15 5.72
C SER A 154 7.39 -57.36 6.66
N ASN A 155 8.52 -58.03 6.88
CA ASN A 155 8.62 -59.24 7.71
C ASN A 155 8.11 -59.03 9.17
N THR A 156 8.08 -57.79 9.64
CA THR A 156 7.64 -57.40 10.99
C THR A 156 6.37 -56.54 11.02
N ILE A 157 5.83 -56.13 9.86
CA ILE A 157 4.77 -55.12 9.77
C ILE A 157 3.67 -55.58 8.80
N LYS A 158 2.43 -55.59 9.29
CA LYS A 158 1.22 -55.77 8.50
C LYS A 158 0.48 -54.45 8.28
N THR A 159 -0.09 -54.28 7.09
CA THR A 159 -0.98 -53.16 6.72
C THR A 159 -2.09 -53.67 5.78
N CYS A 160 -3.13 -52.88 5.57
CA CYS A 160 -4.23 -53.28 4.70
C CYS A 160 -3.80 -53.37 3.23
N GLU A 161 -4.31 -54.39 2.54
CA GLU A 161 -4.25 -54.49 1.08
C GLU A 161 -5.15 -53.40 0.47
N ILE A 162 -4.61 -52.67 -0.50
CA ILE A 162 -5.29 -51.65 -1.29
C ILE A 162 -5.21 -51.98 -2.78
N PHE A 163 -6.25 -51.60 -3.52
CA PHE A 163 -6.20 -51.51 -4.97
C PHE A 163 -5.69 -50.10 -5.37
N SER A 164 -4.51 -50.04 -6.00
CA SER A 164 -3.87 -48.77 -6.39
C SER A 164 -2.77 -48.95 -7.44
N TRP A 165 -2.08 -47.86 -7.73
CA TRP A 165 -0.85 -47.78 -8.50
C TRP A 165 0.33 -48.33 -7.69
N CYS A 166 0.53 -49.64 -7.79
CA CYS A 166 1.50 -50.40 -7.02
C CYS A 166 2.84 -50.57 -7.77
N PRO A 167 3.99 -50.45 -7.10
CA PRO A 167 4.17 -50.22 -5.66
C PRO A 167 3.82 -48.79 -5.23
N VAL A 168 3.33 -48.62 -4.00
CA VAL A 168 3.04 -47.30 -3.41
C VAL A 168 4.30 -46.41 -3.31
N GLU A 169 4.10 -45.10 -3.32
CA GLU A 169 5.18 -44.13 -3.14
C GLU A 169 5.69 -44.18 -1.69
N ILE A 170 6.97 -44.49 -1.47
CA ILE A 170 7.63 -44.46 -0.16
C ILE A 170 8.32 -43.10 0.01
N ASP A 171 7.76 -42.19 0.82
CA ASP A 171 8.21 -40.80 0.89
C ASP A 171 9.00 -40.41 2.17
N TYR A 172 9.34 -41.40 3.00
CA TYR A 172 10.13 -41.27 4.24
C TYR A 172 11.54 -40.69 4.03
N ILE A 173 12.21 -41.08 2.95
CA ILE A 173 13.62 -40.75 2.70
C ILE A 173 13.70 -39.81 1.49
N ILE A 174 13.75 -38.50 1.77
CA ILE A 174 14.07 -37.48 0.76
C ILE A 174 15.59 -37.50 0.52
N PRO A 175 16.07 -37.60 -0.74
CA PRO A 175 17.51 -37.65 -1.03
C PRO A 175 18.31 -36.46 -0.48
N LYS A 176 19.48 -36.76 0.08
CA LYS A 176 20.51 -35.79 0.51
C LYS A 176 21.86 -36.21 -0.06
N PRO A 177 22.66 -35.31 -0.68
CA PRO A 177 22.30 -33.92 -1.04
C PRO A 177 21.16 -33.86 -2.09
N PRO A 178 20.58 -32.67 -2.35
CA PRO A 178 19.53 -32.50 -3.37
C PRO A 178 20.02 -32.94 -4.77
N LEU A 179 19.23 -33.76 -5.47
CA LEU A 179 19.65 -34.39 -6.72
C LEU A 179 20.06 -33.39 -7.82
N LEU A 180 19.33 -32.28 -7.98
CA LEU A 180 19.62 -31.26 -8.99
C LEU A 180 20.38 -30.05 -8.39
N ARG A 181 21.42 -30.29 -7.56
CA ARG A 181 22.24 -29.21 -6.96
C ARG A 181 22.86 -28.26 -8.01
N ALA A 182 23.06 -28.72 -9.25
CA ALA A 182 23.48 -27.88 -10.38
C ALA A 182 22.55 -26.67 -10.64
N ALA A 183 21.29 -26.71 -10.18
CA ALA A 183 20.31 -25.65 -10.32
C ALA A 183 20.75 -24.29 -9.75
N VAL A 184 21.70 -24.24 -8.81
CA VAL A 184 22.37 -23.02 -8.33
C VAL A 184 22.83 -22.12 -9.50
N ASN A 185 23.39 -22.75 -10.54
CA ASN A 185 24.02 -22.08 -11.67
C ASN A 185 23.09 -21.88 -12.87
N PHE A 186 21.83 -22.30 -12.78
CA PHE A 186 20.86 -22.11 -13.87
C PHE A 186 20.54 -20.63 -14.07
N THR A 187 20.26 -20.26 -15.31
CA THR A 187 20.07 -18.86 -15.76
C THR A 187 18.63 -18.61 -16.21
N LEU A 188 17.91 -17.83 -15.41
CA LEU A 188 16.55 -17.38 -15.66
C LEU A 188 16.59 -16.11 -16.52
N PHE A 189 16.08 -16.17 -17.75
CA PHE A 189 15.78 -14.98 -18.54
C PHE A 189 14.33 -14.54 -18.29
N ILE A 190 14.14 -13.28 -17.90
CA ILE A 190 12.81 -12.68 -17.70
C ILE A 190 12.57 -11.65 -18.81
N LYS A 191 11.53 -11.85 -19.61
CA LYS A 191 11.00 -10.85 -20.55
C LYS A 191 9.75 -10.22 -19.93
N ASN A 192 9.82 -8.95 -19.55
CA ASN A 192 8.68 -8.19 -19.03
C ASN A 192 8.33 -7.05 -19.99
N SER A 193 7.05 -6.93 -20.33
CA SER A 193 6.47 -5.82 -21.10
C SER A 193 5.37 -5.18 -20.26
N ILE A 194 5.30 -3.85 -20.29
CA ILE A 194 4.34 -3.06 -19.52
C ILE A 194 3.67 -2.02 -20.41
N ALA A 195 2.47 -1.62 -20.02
CA ALA A 195 1.72 -0.52 -20.60
C ALA A 195 1.10 0.33 -19.48
N PHE A 196 1.10 1.63 -19.68
CA PHE A 196 0.28 2.60 -18.94
C PHE A 196 -0.87 3.00 -19.89
N PRO A 197 -2.08 2.41 -19.75
CA PRO A 197 -3.13 2.53 -20.77
C PRO A 197 -3.71 3.94 -20.94
N ARG A 198 -3.67 4.78 -19.90
CA ARG A 198 -4.23 6.15 -19.89
C ARG A 198 -3.25 7.19 -20.44
N SER A 199 -1.95 6.99 -20.26
CA SER A 199 -0.89 7.81 -20.87
C SER A 199 -0.40 7.25 -22.22
N HIS A 200 -0.90 6.09 -22.63
CA HIS A 200 -0.52 5.36 -23.86
C HIS A 200 0.97 5.02 -23.98
N VAL A 201 1.70 4.97 -22.86
CA VAL A 201 3.14 4.62 -22.84
C VAL A 201 3.33 3.11 -22.73
N PHE A 202 4.11 2.54 -23.66
CA PHE A 202 4.52 1.12 -23.65
C PHE A 202 6.02 1.00 -23.38
N ARG A 203 6.41 0.09 -22.47
CA ARG A 203 7.82 -0.11 -22.08
C ARG A 203 8.15 -1.60 -21.92
N ARG A 204 9.43 -1.96 -21.95
CA ARG A 204 9.94 -3.32 -21.76
C ARG A 204 11.19 -3.28 -20.91
N ASN A 205 11.47 -4.35 -20.16
CA ASN A 205 12.72 -4.46 -19.39
C ASN A 205 13.97 -4.62 -20.29
N LEU A 206 13.77 -5.02 -21.55
CA LEU A 206 14.76 -4.94 -22.62
C LEU A 206 14.90 -3.47 -23.07
N VAL A 207 15.63 -2.68 -22.28
CA VAL A 207 15.95 -1.27 -22.59
C VAL A 207 16.99 -1.16 -23.72
N GLU A 208 17.08 0.02 -24.33
CA GLU A 208 17.86 0.33 -25.53
C GLU A 208 19.35 -0.05 -25.42
N THR A 209 19.92 0.00 -24.21
CA THR A 209 21.32 -0.36 -23.92
C THR A 209 21.61 -1.87 -24.08
N ILE A 210 20.58 -2.72 -24.16
CA ILE A 210 20.73 -4.18 -24.13
C ILE A 210 20.74 -4.74 -25.55
N THR A 211 21.93 -4.82 -26.15
CA THR A 211 22.13 -5.44 -27.46
C THR A 211 22.07 -6.97 -27.39
N SER A 212 21.85 -7.62 -28.53
CA SER A 212 21.91 -9.08 -28.67
C SER A 212 23.27 -9.71 -28.31
N ASN A 213 24.35 -8.93 -28.27
CA ASN A 213 25.66 -9.39 -27.80
C ASN A 213 25.79 -9.24 -26.28
N THR A 214 25.36 -8.10 -25.72
CA THR A 214 25.24 -7.88 -24.27
C THR A 214 24.38 -8.97 -23.62
N LEU A 215 23.27 -9.36 -24.25
CA LEU A 215 22.32 -10.36 -23.75
C LEU A 215 22.88 -11.79 -23.71
N LYS A 216 23.96 -12.10 -24.46
CA LYS A 216 24.61 -13.43 -24.44
C LYS A 216 25.52 -13.63 -23.22
N SER A 217 26.10 -12.54 -22.69
CA SER A 217 27.14 -12.58 -21.66
C SER A 217 26.77 -11.88 -20.35
N CYS A 218 25.76 -11.00 -20.33
CA CYS A 218 25.37 -10.32 -19.11
C CYS A 218 24.73 -11.29 -18.11
N ILE A 219 25.00 -11.04 -16.83
CA ILE A 219 24.33 -11.67 -15.70
C ILE A 219 23.96 -10.53 -14.74
N TYR A 220 22.72 -10.53 -14.24
CA TYR A 220 22.22 -9.52 -13.32
C TYR A 220 23.10 -9.41 -12.07
N HIS A 221 23.38 -8.16 -11.67
CA HIS A 221 23.93 -7.84 -10.37
C HIS A 221 23.42 -6.45 -9.96
N LYS A 222 22.88 -6.33 -8.75
CA LYS A 222 22.24 -5.12 -8.20
C LYS A 222 23.02 -3.81 -8.41
N THR A 223 24.36 -3.89 -8.38
CA THR A 223 25.27 -2.77 -8.63
C THR A 223 25.95 -2.79 -10.00
N LYS A 224 26.50 -3.95 -10.44
CA LYS A 224 27.35 -4.04 -11.64
C LYS A 224 26.56 -4.13 -12.95
N ALA A 225 25.34 -4.66 -12.92
CA ALA A 225 24.51 -4.89 -14.10
C ALA A 225 23.00 -4.89 -13.75
N PRO A 226 22.45 -3.80 -13.19
CA PRO A 226 21.08 -3.76 -12.67
C PRO A 226 19.98 -3.87 -13.75
N LEU A 227 20.33 -3.71 -15.03
CA LEU A 227 19.39 -3.77 -16.15
C LEU A 227 19.42 -5.12 -16.89
N CYS A 228 20.36 -6.02 -16.58
CA CYS A 228 20.45 -7.30 -17.28
C CYS A 228 19.26 -8.22 -16.92
N PRO A 229 18.53 -8.78 -17.91
CA PRO A 229 17.34 -9.60 -17.68
C PRO A 229 17.64 -11.09 -17.43
N VAL A 230 18.92 -11.46 -17.25
CA VAL A 230 19.40 -12.83 -17.07
C VAL A 230 19.94 -13.00 -15.65
N PHE A 231 19.28 -13.83 -14.85
CA PHE A 231 19.54 -13.99 -13.41
C PHE A 231 20.05 -15.40 -13.10
N ARG A 232 21.04 -15.57 -12.22
CA ARG A 232 21.40 -16.90 -11.68
C ARG A 232 20.46 -17.26 -10.53
N LEU A 233 19.91 -18.48 -10.51
CA LEU A 233 18.98 -18.88 -9.43
C LEU A 233 19.62 -18.80 -8.04
N GLY A 234 20.89 -19.20 -7.89
CA GLY A 234 21.64 -19.06 -6.64
C GLY A 234 21.77 -17.61 -6.16
N TYR A 235 21.84 -16.63 -7.07
CA TYR A 235 21.87 -15.21 -6.73
C TYR A 235 20.50 -14.72 -6.23
N ILE A 236 19.41 -15.10 -6.92
CA ILE A 236 18.04 -14.76 -6.52
C ILE A 236 17.74 -15.24 -5.09
N VAL A 237 18.08 -16.50 -4.80
CA VAL A 237 17.84 -17.14 -3.49
C VAL A 237 18.72 -16.54 -2.39
N ASN A 238 19.96 -16.14 -2.71
CA ASN A 238 20.82 -15.48 -1.74
C ASN A 238 20.34 -14.04 -1.41
N GLU A 239 19.94 -13.26 -2.42
CA GLU A 239 19.35 -11.92 -2.20
C GLU A 239 17.97 -11.97 -1.51
N SER A 240 17.22 -13.07 -1.60
CA SER A 240 15.98 -13.26 -0.83
C SER A 240 16.22 -13.57 0.65
N GLY A 241 17.47 -13.74 1.08
CA GLY A 241 17.87 -14.09 2.45
C GLY A 241 17.83 -15.58 2.76
N GLN A 242 17.76 -16.45 1.74
CA GLN A 242 17.65 -17.90 1.89
C GLN A 242 18.93 -18.64 1.48
N GLN A 243 19.17 -19.81 2.07
CA GLN A 243 20.29 -20.69 1.68
C GLN A 243 19.83 -21.69 0.62
N PHE A 244 20.52 -21.72 -0.53
CA PHE A 244 20.11 -22.54 -1.67
C PHE A 244 20.01 -24.03 -1.31
N ASP A 245 21.00 -24.60 -0.61
CA ASP A 245 20.97 -26.05 -0.28
C ASP A 245 19.82 -26.43 0.66
N LYS A 246 19.36 -25.51 1.53
CA LYS A 246 18.23 -25.72 2.44
C LYS A 246 16.90 -25.72 1.68
N ILE A 247 16.68 -24.73 0.82
CA ILE A 247 15.45 -24.63 0.02
C ILE A 247 15.44 -25.69 -1.10
N ALA A 248 16.60 -26.08 -1.65
CA ALA A 248 16.70 -27.13 -2.66
C ALA A 248 16.29 -28.51 -2.13
N TYR A 249 16.46 -28.78 -0.82
CA TYR A 249 16.15 -30.07 -0.20
C TYR A 249 14.64 -30.34 -0.01
N LYS A 250 13.87 -29.36 0.51
CA LYS A 250 12.41 -29.47 0.74
C LYS A 250 11.55 -28.66 -0.27
N GLY A 251 12.17 -27.92 -1.18
CA GLY A 251 11.52 -26.85 -1.93
C GLY A 251 11.20 -25.61 -1.09
N GLY A 252 10.62 -24.60 -1.72
CA GLY A 252 10.12 -23.37 -1.08
C GLY A 252 9.75 -22.30 -2.11
N THR A 253 9.43 -21.09 -1.65
CA THR A 253 8.82 -20.01 -2.46
C THR A 253 9.62 -18.71 -2.39
N VAL A 254 9.93 -18.14 -3.56
CA VAL A 254 10.71 -16.91 -3.71
C VAL A 254 9.97 -15.90 -4.60
N GLY A 255 9.75 -14.71 -4.08
CA GLY A 255 9.15 -13.60 -4.80
C GLY A 255 10.19 -12.80 -5.57
N ILE A 256 9.96 -12.61 -6.87
CA ILE A 256 10.75 -11.70 -7.73
C ILE A 256 9.87 -10.48 -8.00
N ARG A 257 10.08 -9.39 -7.28
CA ARG A 257 9.33 -8.15 -7.47
C ARG A 257 10.04 -7.23 -8.46
N ILE A 258 9.34 -6.89 -9.55
CA ILE A 258 9.77 -5.94 -10.57
C ILE A 258 8.98 -4.64 -10.37
N ASN A 259 9.63 -3.58 -9.92
CA ASN A 259 8.99 -2.29 -9.66
C ASN A 259 9.27 -1.29 -10.80
N TRP A 260 8.20 -0.67 -11.30
CA TRP A 260 8.20 0.37 -12.33
C TRP A 260 7.53 1.64 -11.78
N ASP A 261 8.28 2.41 -11.00
CA ASP A 261 7.86 3.75 -10.58
C ASP A 261 8.38 4.76 -11.62
N CYS A 262 7.49 5.23 -12.50
CA CYS A 262 7.88 5.95 -13.70
C CYS A 262 7.25 7.34 -13.76
N ASP A 263 8.13 8.33 -13.90
CA ASP A 263 7.79 9.71 -14.18
C ASP A 263 7.76 9.92 -15.71
N LEU A 264 6.56 10.10 -16.26
CA LEU A 264 6.31 10.18 -17.70
C LEU A 264 6.38 11.61 -18.25
N ASP A 265 6.61 12.60 -17.38
CA ASP A 265 7.01 13.96 -17.79
C ASP A 265 8.47 13.99 -18.25
N TRP A 266 9.27 13.01 -17.81
CA TRP A 266 10.63 12.80 -18.31
C TRP A 266 10.65 11.80 -19.48
N PRO A 267 11.66 11.89 -20.38
CA PRO A 267 11.80 10.94 -21.48
C PRO A 267 11.84 9.48 -21.00
N VAL A 268 11.03 8.63 -21.65
CA VAL A 268 10.73 7.22 -21.28
C VAL A 268 11.97 6.34 -21.02
N ARG A 269 13.15 6.72 -21.53
CA ARG A 269 14.45 6.10 -21.17
C ARG A 269 14.73 6.04 -19.66
N PHE A 270 14.20 6.98 -18.88
CA PHE A 270 14.34 7.02 -17.42
C PHE A 270 13.35 6.10 -16.69
N CYS A 271 12.29 5.64 -17.37
CA CYS A 271 11.42 4.56 -16.87
C CYS A 271 12.17 3.23 -17.01
N ILE A 272 12.73 2.75 -15.91
CA ILE A 272 13.55 1.54 -15.79
C ILE A 272 13.02 0.60 -14.68
N PRO A 273 13.19 -0.72 -14.81
CA PRO A 273 12.74 -1.68 -13.80
C PRO A 273 13.72 -1.76 -12.62
N VAL A 274 13.19 -1.74 -11.40
CA VAL A 274 13.94 -2.06 -10.17
C VAL A 274 13.57 -3.46 -9.73
N TYR A 275 14.55 -4.37 -9.71
CA TYR A 275 14.37 -5.75 -9.27
C TYR A 275 14.64 -5.90 -7.77
N THR A 276 13.79 -6.65 -7.08
CA THR A 276 13.86 -6.96 -5.66
C THR A 276 13.46 -8.41 -5.41
N PHE A 277 14.08 -9.05 -4.42
CA PHE A 277 13.93 -10.48 -4.15
C PHE A 277 13.52 -10.70 -2.69
N HIS A 278 12.54 -11.57 -2.45
CA HIS A 278 11.95 -11.77 -1.13
C HIS A 278 11.65 -13.26 -0.89
N ALA A 279 11.92 -13.77 0.31
CA ALA A 279 11.37 -15.04 0.74
C ALA A 279 9.85 -14.90 0.90
N LEU A 280 9.06 -15.84 0.37
CA LEU A 280 7.60 -15.86 0.53
C LEU A 280 7.11 -16.93 1.52
N ASP A 281 7.96 -17.90 1.87
CA ASP A 281 7.66 -18.87 2.93
C ASP A 281 7.83 -18.24 4.33
N ASP A 282 6.87 -18.45 5.24
CA ASP A 282 7.07 -18.10 6.65
C ASP A 282 8.02 -19.11 7.33
N ALA A 283 9.28 -18.69 7.50
CA ALA A 283 10.32 -19.44 8.18
C ALA A 283 10.05 -19.74 9.66
N LYS A 284 9.02 -19.13 10.28
CA LYS A 284 8.57 -19.43 11.66
C LYS A 284 7.54 -20.55 11.72
N SER A 285 6.96 -20.95 10.58
CA SER A 285 5.95 -22.00 10.53
C SER A 285 6.57 -23.40 10.65
N ASN A 286 6.00 -24.23 11.52
CA ASN A 286 6.39 -25.64 11.68
C ASN A 286 5.50 -26.60 10.87
N ILE A 287 4.43 -26.08 10.25
CA ILE A 287 3.44 -26.84 9.49
C ILE A 287 3.74 -26.68 7.99
N SER A 288 3.81 -27.80 7.25
CA SER A 288 4.01 -27.82 5.79
C SER A 288 5.25 -27.06 5.28
N GLN A 289 6.40 -27.21 5.94
CA GLN A 289 7.65 -26.55 5.54
C GLN A 289 8.15 -26.98 4.15
N GLY A 290 8.25 -26.03 3.22
CA GLY A 290 8.78 -26.20 1.87
C GLY A 290 7.69 -26.32 0.80
N PHE A 291 8.10 -26.54 -0.45
CA PHE A 291 7.19 -26.63 -1.59
C PHE A 291 7.39 -27.95 -2.35
N ASN A 292 6.34 -28.76 -2.40
CA ASN A 292 6.34 -30.03 -3.13
C ASN A 292 5.00 -30.31 -3.80
N PHE A 293 5.04 -31.05 -4.91
CA PHE A 293 3.87 -31.53 -5.64
C PHE A 293 4.15 -32.90 -6.26
N ARG A 294 3.10 -33.60 -6.69
CA ARG A 294 3.20 -34.90 -7.35
C ARG A 294 2.73 -34.81 -8.80
N PHE A 295 3.45 -35.43 -9.73
CA PHE A 295 3.03 -35.61 -11.12
C PHE A 295 3.44 -37.01 -11.62
N ALA A 296 2.78 -37.53 -12.65
CA ALA A 296 3.08 -38.86 -13.19
C ALA A 296 3.26 -38.83 -14.71
N LYS A 297 4.23 -39.60 -15.20
CA LYS A 297 4.45 -39.89 -16.63
C LYS A 297 3.83 -41.26 -16.92
N TYR A 298 2.76 -41.31 -17.70
CA TYR A 298 2.07 -42.55 -18.08
C TYR A 298 2.71 -43.18 -19.32
N TYR A 299 2.80 -44.51 -19.36
CA TYR A 299 3.29 -45.28 -20.51
C TYR A 299 2.57 -46.63 -20.60
N ILE A 300 2.79 -47.35 -21.70
CA ILE A 300 2.31 -48.72 -21.90
C ILE A 300 3.53 -49.58 -22.21
N GLU A 301 3.63 -50.74 -21.56
CA GLU A 301 4.71 -51.70 -21.75
C GLU A 301 4.12 -53.11 -21.69
N ASN A 302 4.43 -53.94 -22.69
CA ASN A 302 3.87 -55.30 -22.82
C ASN A 302 2.34 -55.36 -22.69
N GLY A 303 1.65 -54.34 -23.24
CA GLY A 303 0.19 -54.15 -23.14
C GLY A 303 -0.33 -53.63 -21.79
N ILE A 304 0.50 -53.59 -20.75
CA ILE A 304 0.14 -53.14 -19.41
C ILE A 304 0.31 -51.62 -19.31
N ARG A 305 -0.72 -50.92 -18.84
CA ARG A 305 -0.66 -49.48 -18.54
C ARG A 305 0.13 -49.25 -17.25
N LYS A 306 1.27 -48.57 -17.36
CA LYS A 306 2.16 -48.18 -16.27
C LYS A 306 2.23 -46.66 -16.08
N ARG A 307 2.85 -46.21 -14.99
CA ARG A 307 3.33 -44.84 -14.82
C ARG A 307 4.60 -44.78 -13.97
N THR A 308 5.41 -43.74 -14.19
CA THR A 308 6.40 -43.29 -13.20
C THR A 308 5.79 -42.12 -12.45
N LEU A 309 5.63 -42.26 -11.14
CA LEU A 309 5.20 -41.18 -10.26
C LEU A 309 6.44 -40.42 -9.76
N TYR A 310 6.35 -39.09 -9.70
CA TYR A 310 7.39 -38.20 -9.18
C TYR A 310 6.79 -37.29 -8.11
N LYS A 311 7.33 -37.35 -6.89
CA LYS A 311 7.16 -36.30 -5.88
C LYS A 311 8.31 -35.31 -6.04
N VAL A 312 7.98 -34.14 -6.57
CA VAL A 312 8.92 -33.06 -6.86
C VAL A 312 9.04 -32.15 -5.66
N PHE A 313 10.27 -31.84 -5.24
CA PHE A 313 10.60 -30.72 -4.37
C PHE A 313 11.31 -29.66 -5.22
N GLY A 314 10.86 -28.41 -5.13
CA GLY A 314 11.34 -27.37 -6.03
C GLY A 314 11.19 -25.97 -5.49
N ILE A 315 11.94 -25.05 -6.09
CA ILE A 315 11.85 -23.63 -5.78
C ILE A 315 10.78 -23.03 -6.70
N ARG A 316 9.67 -22.59 -6.12
CA ARG A 316 8.65 -21.79 -6.79
C ARG A 316 9.12 -20.33 -6.85
N PHE A 317 9.08 -19.75 -8.03
CA PHE A 317 9.36 -18.33 -8.27
C PHE A 317 8.08 -17.63 -8.74
N ASP A 318 7.64 -16.65 -7.97
CA ASP A 318 6.46 -15.83 -8.28
C ASP A 318 6.92 -14.40 -8.66
N ILE A 319 6.69 -14.02 -9.92
CA ILE A 319 7.07 -12.71 -10.47
C ILE A 319 5.93 -11.72 -10.26
N MET A 320 6.15 -10.77 -9.36
CA MET A 320 5.20 -9.71 -9.00
C MET A 320 5.61 -8.40 -9.68
N ILE A 321 4.77 -7.88 -10.57
CA ILE A 321 4.99 -6.60 -11.23
C ILE A 321 4.20 -5.53 -10.48
N THR A 322 4.89 -4.52 -9.95
CA THR A 322 4.26 -3.35 -9.32
C THR A 322 4.70 -2.08 -10.04
N GLY A 323 3.85 -1.07 -10.12
CA GLY A 323 4.26 0.18 -10.76
C GLY A 323 3.15 1.21 -10.87
N LYS A 324 3.56 2.44 -11.18
CA LYS A 324 2.70 3.60 -11.43
C LYS A 324 3.34 4.49 -12.48
N GLY A 325 2.53 5.09 -13.35
CA GLY A 325 2.97 6.08 -14.34
C GLY A 325 2.40 7.45 -13.97
N GLY A 326 3.23 8.37 -13.50
CA GLY A 326 2.81 9.75 -13.24
C GLY A 326 3.01 10.61 -14.48
N GLN A 327 1.99 11.35 -14.91
CA GLN A 327 2.07 12.30 -16.04
C GLN A 327 1.30 13.58 -15.72
N PHE A 328 1.85 14.74 -16.08
CA PHE A 328 1.22 16.04 -15.94
C PHE A 328 -0.19 16.05 -16.53
N ASP A 329 -1.16 16.53 -15.75
CA ASP A 329 -2.55 16.68 -16.17
C ASP A 329 -3.08 18.01 -15.59
N ILE A 330 -3.74 18.79 -16.45
CA ILE A 330 -4.25 20.11 -16.08
C ILE A 330 -5.40 20.02 -15.06
N ILE A 331 -6.13 18.89 -15.03
CA ILE A 331 -7.28 18.67 -14.14
C ILE A 331 -6.85 18.57 -12.66
N PRO A 332 -5.94 17.65 -12.25
CA PRO A 332 -5.42 17.64 -10.89
C PRO A 332 -4.65 18.93 -10.59
N THR A 333 -3.84 19.45 -11.53
CA THR A 333 -3.12 20.73 -11.36
C THR A 333 -4.06 21.87 -10.92
N MET A 334 -5.16 22.09 -11.65
CA MET A 334 -6.12 23.17 -11.31
C MET A 334 -6.91 22.87 -10.04
N THR A 335 -7.22 21.59 -9.77
CA THR A 335 -7.87 21.17 -8.52
C THR A 335 -6.99 21.47 -7.31
N MET A 336 -5.68 21.21 -7.41
CA MET A 336 -4.71 21.48 -6.35
C MET A 336 -4.41 22.97 -6.19
N ILE A 337 -4.45 23.78 -7.26
CA ILE A 337 -4.40 25.26 -7.15
C ILE A 337 -5.62 25.76 -6.37
N GLY A 338 -6.82 25.32 -6.74
CA GLY A 338 -8.07 25.71 -6.07
C GLY A 338 -8.09 25.31 -4.59
N SER A 339 -7.69 24.07 -4.27
CA SER A 339 -7.55 23.60 -2.88
C SER A 339 -6.48 24.38 -2.10
N GLY A 340 -5.34 24.70 -2.72
CA GLY A 340 -4.30 25.54 -2.14
C GLY A 340 -4.80 26.93 -1.76
N VAL A 341 -5.52 27.60 -2.66
CA VAL A 341 -6.18 28.89 -2.39
C VAL A 341 -7.19 28.78 -1.23
N GLY A 342 -7.92 27.67 -1.13
CA GLY A 342 -8.78 27.38 0.02
C GLY A 342 -8.04 27.32 1.35
N ILE A 343 -6.85 26.71 1.39
CA ILE A 343 -6.01 26.63 2.61
C ILE A 343 -5.51 28.02 3.03
N PHE A 344 -5.19 28.92 2.08
CA PHE A 344 -4.90 30.32 2.42
C PHE A 344 -6.09 31.03 3.10
N GLY A 345 -7.33 30.67 2.75
CA GLY A 345 -8.53 31.15 3.45
C GLY A 345 -8.60 30.68 4.92
N VAL A 346 -8.21 29.45 5.22
CA VAL A 346 -8.11 28.95 6.62
C VAL A 346 -7.02 29.72 7.38
N ALA A 347 -5.90 30.02 6.73
CA ALA A 347 -4.81 30.78 7.34
C ALA A 347 -5.23 32.20 7.75
N THR A 348 -6.10 32.89 6.98
CA THR A 348 -6.59 34.23 7.38
C THR A 348 -7.49 34.17 8.60
N VAL A 349 -8.36 33.16 8.73
CA VAL A 349 -9.22 32.95 9.91
C VAL A 349 -8.38 32.73 11.17
N ILE A 350 -7.31 31.93 11.09
CA ILE A 350 -6.38 31.70 12.21
C ILE A 350 -5.67 33.02 12.59
N CYS A 351 -5.24 33.81 11.61
CA CYS A 351 -4.60 35.10 11.86
C CYS A 351 -5.57 36.14 12.44
N ASP A 352 -6.85 36.11 12.07
CA ASP A 352 -7.91 36.90 12.68
C ASP A 352 -8.14 36.52 14.15
N LEU A 353 -8.13 35.23 14.47
CA LEU A 353 -8.24 34.75 15.85
C LEU A 353 -7.05 35.21 16.70
N LEU A 354 -5.82 35.09 16.18
CA LEU A 354 -4.59 35.63 16.78
C LEU A 354 -4.70 37.15 17.04
N LEU A 355 -5.15 37.92 16.03
CA LEU A 355 -5.32 39.37 16.10
C LEU A 355 -6.36 39.82 17.14
N LEU A 356 -7.47 39.10 17.23
CA LEU A 356 -8.61 39.49 18.04
C LEU A 356 -8.53 38.94 19.48
N HIS A 357 -7.80 37.85 19.74
CA HIS A 357 -7.75 37.21 21.07
C HIS A 357 -6.38 37.29 21.75
N ILE A 358 -5.27 37.20 21.02
CA ILE A 358 -3.92 37.01 21.59
C ILE A 358 -3.07 38.28 21.56
N LEU A 359 -3.12 39.07 20.48
CA LEU A 359 -2.30 40.29 20.35
C LEU A 359 -2.63 41.37 21.40
N PRO A 360 -1.64 42.09 22.00
CA PRO A 360 -1.87 42.97 23.15
C PRO A 360 -2.92 44.07 22.92
N LYS A 361 -2.97 44.64 21.71
CA LYS A 361 -3.93 45.68 21.33
C LYS A 361 -5.32 45.13 20.94
N ARG A 362 -5.65 43.88 21.27
CA ARG A 362 -6.93 43.19 20.96
C ARG A 362 -8.20 44.02 21.19
N LYS A 363 -8.29 44.79 22.29
CA LYS A 363 -9.46 45.66 22.57
C LYS A 363 -9.67 46.72 21.47
N TYR A 364 -8.59 47.30 20.94
CA TYR A 364 -8.63 48.27 19.84
C TYR A 364 -9.05 47.61 18.53
N TYR A 365 -8.47 46.45 18.19
CA TYR A 365 -8.82 45.73 16.95
C TYR A 365 -10.28 45.25 16.97
N LYS A 366 -10.80 44.73 18.10
CA LYS A 366 -12.23 44.37 18.22
C LYS A 366 -13.14 45.58 17.98
N LYS A 367 -12.87 46.76 18.59
CA LYS A 367 -13.66 47.99 18.39
C LYS A 367 -13.58 48.56 16.96
N LYS A 368 -12.57 48.19 16.17
CA LYS A 368 -12.45 48.59 14.75
C LYS A 368 -13.05 47.57 13.78
N LYS A 369 -13.07 46.27 14.11
CA LYS A 369 -13.65 45.22 13.27
C LYS A 369 -15.16 45.07 13.46
N PHE A 370 -15.65 45.12 14.70
CA PHE A 370 -17.07 44.92 15.02
C PHE A 370 -17.77 46.26 15.25
N LYS A 371 -18.93 46.45 14.60
CA LYS A 371 -19.91 47.50 14.92
C LYS A 371 -21.09 46.85 15.63
N ASN A 372 -21.37 47.26 16.86
CA ASN A 372 -22.53 46.78 17.61
C ASN A 372 -23.78 47.53 17.11
N ALA A 373 -24.63 46.86 16.35
CA ALA A 373 -25.96 47.38 16.02
C ALA A 373 -26.85 47.30 17.27
N LYS A 374 -27.35 48.45 17.76
CA LYS A 374 -28.47 48.47 18.68
C LYS A 374 -29.75 48.16 17.87
N LYS A 375 -30.55 47.17 18.29
CA LYS A 375 -31.94 47.12 17.87
C LYS A 375 -32.67 48.26 18.58
N ASN A 376 -33.09 49.28 17.85
CA ASN A 376 -34.04 50.25 18.36
C ASN A 376 -35.41 49.57 18.41
N SER A 377 -35.88 49.20 19.60
CA SER A 377 -37.28 48.87 19.83
C SER A 377 -38.09 50.15 19.75
N GLN A 378 -38.47 50.53 18.54
CA GLN A 378 -39.15 51.79 18.25
C GLN A 378 -40.59 51.73 18.77
N LYS A 379 -40.82 52.36 19.92
CA LYS A 379 -42.16 52.87 20.26
C LYS A 379 -42.41 54.09 19.37
N ASP A 380 -43.60 54.18 18.78
CA ASP A 380 -44.05 55.42 18.15
C ASP A 380 -44.33 56.50 19.19
N PRO A 381 -44.03 57.75 18.85
CA PRO A 381 -44.74 58.92 19.34
C PRO A 381 -45.31 59.73 18.17
N THR A 382 -46.63 59.83 18.12
CA THR A 382 -47.36 60.78 17.25
C THR A 382 -47.10 62.23 17.67
N THR A 383 -47.34 63.18 16.75
CA THR A 383 -47.48 64.65 16.94
C THR A 383 -46.27 65.50 16.52
N VAL A 384 -46.60 66.69 15.99
CA VAL A 384 -45.83 67.64 15.15
C VAL A 384 -46.46 69.05 15.37
N PRO A 385 -45.83 70.23 15.15
CA PRO A 385 -44.41 70.62 14.99
C PRO A 385 -43.92 71.58 16.12
N GLY A 386 -42.77 72.27 15.96
CA GLY A 386 -42.37 73.41 16.82
C GLY A 386 -40.94 73.97 16.63
N ASP A 387 -40.82 74.98 15.77
CA ASP A 387 -39.93 76.18 15.73
C ASP A 387 -38.50 76.30 16.33
N MET A 388 -37.63 76.93 15.52
CA MET A 388 -36.57 77.95 15.79
C MET A 388 -35.42 77.79 16.82
N GLU A 389 -34.20 77.68 16.25
CA GLU A 389 -32.98 78.49 16.53
C GLU A 389 -32.22 78.40 17.90
N ALA A 390 -31.16 79.24 18.00
CA ALA A 390 -30.27 79.54 19.15
C ALA A 390 -29.14 78.55 19.55
N SER A 391 -28.01 78.70 18.83
CA SER A 391 -26.61 78.95 19.27
C SER A 391 -26.17 78.87 20.77
N GLN A 392 -24.83 78.89 20.94
CA GLN A 392 -24.01 79.01 22.18
C GLN A 392 -23.83 77.72 23.04
N ARG A 393 -22.86 77.64 23.97
CA ARG A 393 -21.37 77.77 23.97
C ARG A 393 -20.90 77.65 25.43
N GLU A 394 -19.74 77.01 25.65
CA GLU A 394 -18.81 77.22 26.78
C GLU A 394 -19.20 76.82 28.24
N GLY A 395 -18.17 76.70 29.11
CA GLY A 395 -18.28 76.34 30.53
C GLY A 395 -17.05 75.60 31.12
N CYS A 396 -16.14 76.32 31.80
CA CYS A 396 -14.96 75.80 32.55
C CYS A 396 -14.31 76.93 33.39
N PRO A 397 -13.47 76.68 34.44
CA PRO A 397 -13.10 75.42 35.09
C PRO A 397 -13.88 75.23 36.44
N PRO A 398 -13.43 75.47 37.70
CA PRO A 398 -12.14 75.85 38.32
C PRO A 398 -11.52 74.73 39.23
N SER A 399 -10.81 75.10 40.32
CA SER A 399 -10.10 74.26 41.32
C SER A 399 -9.77 75.10 42.60
N PRO A 400 -9.07 74.64 43.66
CA PRO A 400 -8.68 73.29 44.16
C PRO A 400 -9.06 73.08 45.67
N ASP A 401 -8.50 72.07 46.37
CA ASP A 401 -7.74 72.25 47.66
C ASP A 401 -7.17 70.92 48.26
N GLU A 402 -6.24 71.10 49.23
CA GLU A 402 -5.22 70.21 49.84
C GLU A 402 -5.71 69.04 50.77
N MET A 403 -4.92 68.22 51.49
CA MET A 403 -3.46 68.11 51.78
C MET A 403 -3.03 66.70 52.32
N THR A 404 -1.74 66.30 52.24
CA THR A 404 -0.99 65.30 53.09
C THR A 404 -1.45 63.80 53.19
N LEU A 405 -0.64 62.77 53.56
CA LEU A 405 0.83 62.49 53.48
C LEU A 405 1.13 60.95 53.69
N ALA A 406 2.13 60.41 52.98
CA ALA A 406 3.07 59.28 53.27
C ALA A 406 2.70 57.91 53.95
N ASN A 407 3.27 56.83 53.35
CA ASN A 407 3.94 55.65 53.96
C ASN A 407 3.15 54.62 54.84
N ALA A 408 3.61 53.38 55.10
CA ALA A 408 4.46 52.42 54.34
C ALA A 408 4.44 50.99 54.98
N THR A 409 4.92 49.98 54.24
CA THR A 409 5.55 48.71 54.70
C THR A 409 4.86 47.72 55.67
N SER A 410 4.57 46.53 55.12
CA SER A 410 5.10 45.20 55.56
C SER A 410 4.43 44.32 56.64
N HIS A 411 4.77 43.02 56.51
CA HIS A 411 4.80 41.89 57.47
C HIS A 411 3.62 40.91 57.66
N GLU A 412 4.05 39.63 57.59
CA GLU A 412 3.43 38.33 57.90
C GLU A 412 3.48 38.05 59.43
N PRO A 413 2.79 37.02 60.00
CA PRO A 413 3.50 35.75 60.31
C PRO A 413 2.64 34.46 60.48
N SER A 414 3.34 33.32 60.72
CA SER A 414 2.92 32.10 61.48
C SER A 414 1.90 31.13 60.82
N GLU A 415 2.24 29.88 60.44
CA GLU A 415 2.55 28.66 61.24
C GLU A 415 1.35 28.06 62.04
N LYS A 416 1.12 26.72 62.18
CA LYS A 416 1.93 25.51 61.89
C LYS A 416 1.11 24.17 61.88
N SER A 417 1.55 23.16 61.10
CA SER A 417 1.52 21.65 61.31
C SER A 417 0.20 20.91 61.73
N MET A 418 -0.07 19.61 61.49
CA MET A 418 0.57 18.38 60.91
C MET A 418 -0.57 17.32 60.67
N GLU A 419 -0.50 16.10 60.08
CA GLU A 419 0.47 15.15 59.46
C GLU A 419 -0.17 14.54 58.16
N GLN A 420 0.47 13.79 57.24
CA GLN A 420 1.78 13.12 57.10
C GLN A 420 1.88 11.61 57.52
N PHE A 421 1.33 10.66 56.74
CA PHE A 421 1.79 9.24 56.71
C PHE A 421 1.54 8.56 55.31
N PRO A 422 2.17 7.41 54.93
CA PRO A 422 3.19 7.48 53.87
C PRO A 422 2.94 6.50 52.66
N PRO A 423 3.93 5.97 51.88
CA PRO A 423 4.06 6.39 50.49
C PRO A 423 4.11 5.26 49.43
N ARG A 424 4.14 5.62 48.14
CA ARG A 424 4.78 4.80 47.08
C ARG A 424 5.69 5.62 46.18
N ARG A 425 6.80 5.01 45.76
CA ARG A 425 7.92 5.63 45.05
C ARG A 425 7.97 5.11 43.61
N SER A 426 7.85 5.99 42.63
CA SER A 426 8.19 5.71 41.23
C SER A 426 8.95 6.90 40.65
N THR A 427 10.21 6.66 40.27
CA THR A 427 11.08 7.67 39.66
C THR A 427 10.76 7.82 38.18
N LEU A 428 10.40 9.03 37.75
CA LEU A 428 10.30 9.41 36.35
C LEU A 428 11.14 10.66 36.08
N THR A 429 11.94 10.61 35.02
CA THR A 429 12.92 11.63 34.66
C THR A 429 12.27 12.82 33.95
N PHE A 430 12.73 14.04 34.25
CA PHE A 430 12.30 15.26 33.57
C PHE A 430 12.91 15.36 32.16
N PRO A 431 12.12 15.48 31.08
CA PRO A 431 12.58 16.09 29.84
C PRO A 431 12.60 17.63 29.99
N PRO A 432 13.49 18.35 29.28
CA PRO A 432 13.64 19.80 29.44
C PRO A 432 12.45 20.61 28.88
N ARG A 433 12.26 21.82 29.43
CA ARG A 433 11.25 22.81 28.98
C ARG A 433 11.25 23.00 27.46
N ARG A 434 10.21 22.50 26.77
CA ARG A 434 9.88 22.95 25.42
C ARG A 434 9.25 24.34 25.46
N SER A 435 9.65 25.22 24.55
CA SER A 435 9.05 26.54 24.41
C SER A 435 7.67 26.46 23.74
N ALA A 436 6.73 27.32 24.15
CA ALA A 436 5.33 27.28 23.70
C ALA A 436 5.16 27.38 22.16
N LEU A 437 6.13 27.98 21.46
CA LEU A 437 6.18 28.05 20.00
C LEU A 437 6.19 26.66 19.33
N THR A 438 6.84 25.66 19.93
CA THR A 438 6.89 24.29 19.39
C THR A 438 5.53 23.58 19.42
N SER A 439 4.69 23.88 20.42
CA SER A 439 3.36 23.29 20.56
C SER A 439 2.39 23.81 19.50
N ILE A 440 2.49 25.10 19.16
CA ILE A 440 1.57 25.75 18.19
C ILE A 440 1.79 25.24 16.76
N MET A 441 3.05 24.98 16.35
CA MET A 441 3.31 24.34 15.05
C MET A 441 2.81 22.89 15.00
N GLY A 442 2.95 22.12 16.09
CA GLY A 442 2.40 20.76 16.15
C GLY A 442 0.89 20.75 15.89
N TRP A 443 0.14 21.55 16.66
CA TRP A 443 -1.30 21.69 16.51
C TRP A 443 -1.73 22.19 15.13
N PHE A 444 -0.96 23.11 14.52
CA PHE A 444 -1.24 23.58 13.16
C PHE A 444 -1.08 22.47 12.12
N MET A 445 -0.04 21.65 12.23
CA MET A 445 0.19 20.52 11.31
C MET A 445 -0.84 19.41 11.49
N GLU A 446 -1.23 19.08 12.74
CA GLU A 446 -2.33 18.15 13.02
C GLU A 446 -3.66 18.64 12.44
N MET A 447 -3.98 19.93 12.60
CA MET A 447 -5.24 20.49 12.09
C MET A 447 -5.26 20.53 10.55
N VAL A 448 -4.15 20.88 9.89
CA VAL A 448 -4.04 20.82 8.42
C VAL A 448 -4.18 19.38 7.91
N SER A 449 -3.55 18.41 8.57
CA SER A 449 -3.65 16.98 8.22
C SER A 449 -5.08 16.44 8.40
N SER A 450 -5.77 16.82 9.47
CA SER A 450 -7.18 16.42 9.69
C SER A 450 -8.13 17.00 8.64
N VAL A 451 -7.86 18.21 8.14
CA VAL A 451 -8.65 18.85 7.08
C VAL A 451 -8.42 18.16 5.73
N THR A 452 -7.18 17.83 5.35
CA THR A 452 -6.91 17.13 4.09
C THR A 452 -7.44 15.69 4.10
N GLU A 453 -7.36 14.99 5.23
CA GLU A 453 -7.95 13.65 5.39
C GLU A 453 -9.49 13.68 5.25
N LYS A 454 -10.17 14.67 5.85
CA LYS A 454 -11.63 14.86 5.69
C LYS A 454 -12.02 15.22 4.26
N GLN A 455 -11.24 16.04 3.56
CA GLN A 455 -11.50 16.37 2.15
C GLN A 455 -11.40 15.12 1.26
N MET A 456 -10.35 14.31 1.40
CA MET A 456 -10.20 13.08 0.63
C MET A 456 -11.32 12.05 0.90
N LYS A 457 -11.74 11.88 2.15
CA LYS A 457 -12.86 10.99 2.51
C LYS A 457 -14.22 11.47 1.96
N ASN A 458 -14.42 12.77 1.81
CA ASN A 458 -15.65 13.33 1.22
C ASN A 458 -15.68 13.31 -0.33
N LEU A 459 -14.53 13.15 -1.00
CA LEU A 459 -14.45 12.97 -2.45
C LEU A 459 -14.72 11.52 -2.89
N SER A 460 -14.55 10.54 -1.99
CA SER A 460 -14.73 9.11 -2.31
C SER A 460 -16.14 8.76 -2.83
N PRO A 461 -17.26 9.27 -2.27
CA PRO A 461 -18.61 8.93 -2.74
C PRO A 461 -18.95 9.51 -4.12
N LEU A 462 -18.43 10.70 -4.46
CA LEU A 462 -18.73 11.39 -5.72
C LEU A 462 -18.15 10.66 -6.95
N LEU A 463 -17.05 9.93 -6.78
CA LEU A 463 -16.50 9.05 -7.81
C LEU A 463 -17.33 7.75 -8.00
N ILE A 464 -18.14 7.36 -7.01
CA ILE A 464 -18.97 6.15 -7.05
C ILE A 464 -20.31 6.42 -7.74
N THR A 465 -20.92 7.60 -7.54
CA THR A 465 -22.15 7.99 -8.28
C THR A 465 -21.89 8.15 -9.77
N SER A 466 -20.72 8.69 -10.17
CA SER A 466 -20.30 8.76 -11.58
C SER A 466 -20.31 7.37 -12.25
N ARG A 467 -19.77 6.34 -11.57
CA ARG A 467 -19.70 4.96 -12.08
C ARG A 467 -21.07 4.32 -12.38
N ARG A 468 -22.17 4.74 -11.74
CA ARG A 468 -23.51 4.20 -12.05
C ARG A 468 -24.11 4.82 -13.32
N ILE A 469 -23.78 6.07 -13.65
CA ILE A 469 -24.39 6.79 -14.78
C ILE A 469 -23.81 6.32 -16.13
N THR A 470 -22.54 5.88 -16.16
CA THR A 470 -21.91 5.34 -17.39
C THR A 470 -22.40 3.94 -17.78
N GLN A 471 -23.00 3.18 -16.86
CA GLN A 471 -23.32 1.76 -17.10
C GLN A 471 -24.62 1.52 -17.90
N TYR A 472 -25.42 2.57 -18.14
CA TYR A 472 -26.73 2.48 -18.83
C TYR A 472 -26.74 3.03 -20.27
N LYS A 473 -25.57 3.32 -20.88
CA LYS A 473 -25.49 3.92 -22.22
C LYS A 473 -25.01 3.03 -23.38
N ASN A 474 -24.72 1.75 -23.14
CA ASN A 474 -24.33 0.79 -24.18
C ASN A 474 -25.21 -0.47 -24.18
N LEU A 475 -26.36 -0.39 -24.84
CA LEU A 475 -27.06 -1.55 -25.41
C LEU A 475 -27.40 -1.24 -26.88
N SER A 476 -27.21 -2.23 -27.75
CA SER A 476 -27.25 -2.05 -29.21
C SER A 476 -28.68 -1.92 -29.77
N PRO A 477 -28.94 -1.05 -30.76
CA PRO A 477 -30.25 -0.92 -31.41
C PRO A 477 -30.54 -2.10 -32.35
N ALA A 478 -31.08 -3.21 -31.82
CA ALA A 478 -31.33 -4.42 -32.61
C ALA A 478 -32.58 -5.23 -32.18
N LYS A 479 -33.76 -4.57 -32.15
CA LYS A 479 -35.11 -5.15 -32.40
C LYS A 479 -36.20 -4.12 -32.11
N LEU A 480 -36.90 -3.65 -33.15
CA LEU A 480 -38.03 -2.72 -33.01
C LEU A 480 -39.11 -3.09 -34.04
N HIS A 481 -39.88 -4.15 -33.74
CA HIS A 481 -41.10 -4.52 -34.47
C HIS A 481 -41.93 -5.53 -33.67
N LYS A 482 -43.23 -5.22 -33.46
CA LYS A 482 -44.19 -5.90 -32.56
C LYS A 482 -43.77 -5.78 -31.08
N VAL A 483 -44.68 -5.62 -30.12
CA VAL A 483 -46.15 -5.73 -30.15
C VAL A 483 -46.83 -4.34 -30.08
N ARG A 484 -48.15 -4.36 -30.30
CA ARG A 484 -49.11 -3.24 -30.32
C ARG A 484 -49.33 -2.63 -28.93
#